data_AF-G0EKP4-F1
#
_entry.id   AF-G0EKP4-F1
#
_cell.length_a   1.000
_cell.length_b   1.000
_cell.length_c   1.000
_cell.angle_alpha   90.00
_cell.angle_beta   90.00
_cell.angle_gamma   90.00
#
_symmetry.space_group_name_H-M   'P 1'
#
loop_
_entity.id
_entity.type
_entity.pdbx_description
1 polymer ?
#
loop_
_entity_poly.entity_id
_entity_poly.type
_entity_poly.pdbx_seq_one_letter_code
_entity_poly.pdbx_strand_id
1 'polypeptide(L)'
;MFSYFEKSQRRRRILNNIKSRRIIIDKFNIPLGIVPSEYVYPIEGTKIELKNTDNGDVYSYKISVSAEKIFSLYMKLLKLFPSYGTMIIERISEDVNRDFDVLMSDPDVSLNEIRKVFRRYNELWVECGFVGFGVIDELTEFEIFINLDKEIEINTSYKNMKQINRILRSYKLLNDNVSFISDYEHMHYSLSSIVADEGCSEADEYVFDYYDIINNLKSTYGFTTINLNDVNNIIKTPKWWNVTVKGLGKCQKRTFISTYYIVANTIEEMETLIDEKMKDMNVDYYYIYDFYNVDPNDYNYESVNVTNIQNVSFEKAPFGIWGQSDVFICKAKNIASYYINKNYARTY
;
A
#
# COMPACT_ATOMS: atom_id res chain seq x y z
N MET A 1 27.44 5.85 3.80
CA MET A 1 26.04 6.19 4.14
C MET A 1 25.62 7.31 3.21
N PHE A 2 24.63 7.11 2.34
CA PHE A 2 24.28 8.03 1.26
C PHE A 2 23.37 9.18 1.74
N SER A 3 23.67 10.42 1.35
CA SER A 3 22.84 11.62 1.56
C SER A 3 21.42 11.44 1.00
N TYR A 4 20.44 12.20 1.51
CA TYR A 4 19.07 12.19 0.95
C TYR A 4 19.04 12.51 -0.55
N PHE A 5 19.94 13.41 -1.00
CA PHE A 5 20.12 13.73 -2.41
C PHE A 5 20.66 12.54 -3.21
N GLU A 6 21.66 11.81 -2.69
CA GLU A 6 22.19 10.60 -3.31
C GLU A 6 21.14 9.49 -3.37
N LYS A 7 20.33 9.31 -2.32
CA LYS A 7 19.17 8.39 -2.35
C LYS A 7 18.17 8.77 -3.44
N SER A 8 17.88 10.07 -3.60
CA SER A 8 16.93 10.54 -4.63
C SER A 8 17.48 10.36 -6.07
N GLN A 9 18.77 10.55 -6.29
CA GLN A 9 19.41 10.32 -7.59
C GLN A 9 19.51 8.83 -7.91
N ARG A 10 19.88 8.00 -6.90
CA ARG A 10 19.94 6.55 -7.01
C ARG A 10 18.57 5.95 -7.32
N ARG A 11 17.53 6.37 -6.60
CA ARG A 11 16.13 6.00 -6.87
C ARG A 11 15.73 6.31 -8.31
N ARG A 12 16.01 7.53 -8.79
CA ARG A 12 15.71 7.93 -10.19
C ARG A 12 16.47 7.09 -11.20
N ARG A 13 17.74 6.78 -10.95
CA ARG A 13 18.56 5.96 -11.86
C ARG A 13 17.98 4.55 -11.99
N ILE A 14 17.62 3.92 -10.86
CA ILE A 14 17.03 2.59 -10.82
C ILE A 14 15.68 2.59 -11.54
N LEU A 15 14.79 3.54 -11.21
CA LEU A 15 13.51 3.70 -11.91
C LEU A 15 13.67 3.88 -13.42
N ASN A 16 14.61 4.72 -13.85
CA ASN A 16 14.86 4.93 -15.28
C ASN A 16 15.34 3.64 -15.97
N ASN A 17 16.18 2.84 -15.30
CA ASN A 17 16.62 1.56 -15.82
C ASN A 17 15.43 0.59 -15.96
N ILE A 18 14.64 0.41 -14.90
CA ILE A 18 13.46 -0.48 -14.92
C ILE A 18 12.45 -0.01 -15.97
N LYS A 19 12.18 1.30 -16.06
CA LYS A 19 11.30 1.88 -17.09
C LYS A 19 11.80 1.65 -18.51
N SER A 20 13.11 1.53 -18.73
CA SER A 20 13.66 1.23 -20.05
C SER A 20 13.40 -0.21 -20.51
N ARG A 21 13.07 -1.11 -19.58
CA ARG A 21 12.75 -2.53 -19.83
C ARG A 21 11.25 -2.81 -19.79
N ARG A 22 10.42 -1.76 -19.79
CA ARG A 22 8.96 -1.88 -19.71
C ARG A 22 8.42 -2.74 -20.84
N ILE A 23 7.46 -3.59 -20.52
CA ILE A 23 6.69 -4.36 -21.49
C ILE A 23 5.76 -3.40 -22.24
N ILE A 24 5.87 -3.40 -23.57
CA ILE A 24 5.04 -2.59 -24.46
C ILE A 24 4.32 -3.52 -25.44
N ILE A 25 2.99 -3.52 -25.41
CA ILE A 25 2.13 -4.32 -26.29
C ILE A 25 1.35 -3.33 -27.17
N ASP A 26 1.58 -3.33 -28.48
CA ASP A 26 0.90 -2.45 -29.44
C ASP A 26 0.81 -0.96 -29.04
N LYS A 27 1.93 -0.44 -28.50
CA LYS A 27 2.10 0.94 -27.97
C LYS A 27 1.42 1.20 -26.63
N PHE A 28 0.78 0.19 -26.03
CA PHE A 28 0.33 0.22 -24.65
C PHE A 28 1.51 -0.10 -23.73
N ASN A 29 1.87 0.83 -22.86
CA ASN A 29 2.89 0.69 -21.84
C ASN A 29 2.27 0.04 -20.60
N ILE A 30 2.66 -1.21 -20.34
CA ILE A 30 2.20 -1.95 -19.16
C ILE A 30 2.84 -1.36 -17.89
N PRO A 31 2.11 -1.21 -16.77
CA PRO A 31 2.69 -0.83 -15.48
C PRO A 31 3.83 -1.76 -15.06
N LEU A 32 4.86 -1.23 -14.40
CA LEU A 32 6.07 -2.03 -14.10
C LEU A 32 5.81 -3.26 -13.24
N GLY A 33 4.89 -3.17 -12.29
CA GLY A 33 4.51 -4.24 -11.37
C GLY A 33 3.47 -5.19 -11.93
N ILE A 34 3.22 -5.19 -13.23
CA ILE A 34 2.33 -6.14 -13.89
C ILE A 34 3.13 -6.90 -14.95
N VAL A 35 3.10 -8.22 -14.84
CA VAL A 35 3.66 -9.12 -15.86
C VAL A 35 2.49 -9.86 -16.52
N PRO A 36 2.07 -9.43 -17.72
CA PRO A 36 0.98 -10.06 -18.45
C PRO A 36 1.41 -11.40 -19.06
N SER A 37 0.44 -12.30 -19.27
CA SER A 37 0.63 -13.47 -20.14
C SER A 37 0.90 -13.08 -21.61
N GLU A 38 1.31 -14.05 -22.43
CA GLU A 38 1.62 -13.82 -23.85
C GLU A 38 0.39 -13.48 -24.72
N TYR A 39 -0.83 -13.69 -24.21
CA TYR A 39 -2.09 -13.48 -24.92
C TYR A 39 -2.76 -12.14 -24.63
N VAL A 40 -2.18 -11.32 -23.75
CA VAL A 40 -2.77 -10.03 -23.34
C VAL A 40 -2.71 -9.04 -24.50
N TYR A 41 -3.83 -8.38 -24.78
CA TYR A 41 -3.95 -7.36 -25.83
C TYR A 41 -4.76 -6.16 -25.32
N PRO A 42 -4.19 -5.32 -24.44
CA PRO A 42 -4.93 -4.26 -23.81
C PRO A 42 -5.18 -3.13 -24.81
N ILE A 43 -6.40 -2.60 -24.81
CA ILE A 43 -6.82 -1.52 -25.71
C ILE A 43 -7.34 -0.37 -24.85
N GLU A 44 -6.78 0.82 -25.04
CA GLU A 44 -7.24 2.01 -24.32
C GLU A 44 -8.69 2.34 -24.66
N GLY A 45 -9.47 2.68 -23.64
CA GLY A 45 -10.89 2.98 -23.78
C GLY A 45 -11.59 3.01 -22.44
N THR A 46 -12.93 3.06 -22.49
CA THR A 46 -13.75 3.14 -21.29
C THR A 46 -14.99 2.29 -21.47
N LYS A 47 -15.26 1.43 -20.48
CA LYS A 47 -16.55 0.76 -20.31
C LYS A 47 -17.37 1.56 -19.29
N ILE A 48 -18.65 1.77 -19.57
CA ILE A 48 -19.57 2.49 -18.67
C ILE A 48 -20.75 1.57 -18.38
N GLU A 49 -21.02 1.34 -17.11
CA GLU A 49 -22.14 0.52 -16.64
C GLU A 49 -23.02 1.33 -15.70
N LEU A 50 -24.34 1.15 -15.83
CA LEU A 50 -25.31 1.69 -14.87
C LEU A 50 -25.56 0.61 -13.81
N LYS A 51 -25.32 0.96 -12.55
CA LYS A 51 -25.61 0.13 -11.37
C LYS A 51 -26.75 0.78 -10.60
N ASN A 52 -27.82 0.01 -10.37
CA ASN A 52 -28.93 0.44 -9.52
C ASN A 52 -28.58 0.07 -8.08
N THR A 53 -28.37 1.07 -7.23
CA THR A 53 -28.09 0.88 -5.80
C THR A 53 -29.30 1.33 -4.98
N ASP A 54 -29.32 0.99 -3.69
CA ASP A 54 -30.37 1.46 -2.77
C ASP A 54 -30.38 3.00 -2.65
N ASN A 55 -29.25 3.65 -2.94
CA ASN A 55 -29.07 5.11 -2.92
C ASN A 55 -29.30 5.76 -4.30
N GLY A 56 -29.71 4.98 -5.30
CA GLY A 56 -30.05 5.41 -6.65
C GLY A 56 -29.09 4.93 -7.74
N ASP A 57 -29.20 5.55 -8.90
CA ASP A 57 -28.44 5.22 -10.11
C ASP A 57 -26.98 5.68 -10.00
N VAL A 58 -26.05 4.73 -9.97
CA VAL A 58 -24.60 4.97 -9.99
C VAL A 58 -24.03 4.54 -11.35
N TYR A 59 -23.29 5.44 -11.98
CA TYR A 59 -22.55 5.17 -13.20
C TYR A 59 -21.12 4.76 -12.84
N SER A 60 -20.77 3.53 -13.20
CA SER A 60 -19.45 2.95 -12.97
C SER A 60 -18.66 2.99 -14.27
N TYR A 61 -17.55 3.74 -14.28
CA TYR A 61 -16.62 3.80 -15.40
C TYR A 61 -15.43 2.90 -15.08
N LYS A 62 -15.06 2.05 -16.03
CA LYS A 62 -13.80 1.30 -16.00
C LYS A 62 -12.95 1.75 -17.18
N ILE A 63 -11.77 2.30 -16.90
CA ILE A 63 -10.93 2.97 -17.90
C ILE A 63 -9.59 2.22 -18.02
N SER A 64 -9.34 1.69 -19.22
CA SER A 64 -8.04 1.15 -19.61
C SER A 64 -7.23 2.28 -20.25
N VAL A 65 -6.04 2.54 -19.72
CA VAL A 65 -5.13 3.54 -20.27
C VAL A 65 -3.69 3.14 -20.01
N SER A 66 -2.82 3.42 -20.99
CA SER A 66 -1.39 3.16 -20.89
C SER A 66 -0.76 3.89 -19.69
N ALA A 67 0.21 3.24 -19.03
CA ALA A 67 0.72 3.65 -17.72
C ALA A 67 1.21 5.10 -17.66
N GLU A 68 1.82 5.61 -18.73
CA GLU A 68 2.32 6.99 -18.81
C GLU A 68 1.22 8.07 -18.77
N LYS A 69 -0.03 7.69 -19.08
CA LYS A 69 -1.17 8.62 -19.09
C LYS A 69 -1.92 8.65 -17.76
N ILE A 70 -1.86 7.58 -16.97
CA ILE A 70 -2.58 7.41 -15.69
C ILE A 70 -2.42 8.63 -14.81
N PHE A 71 -1.17 9.04 -14.53
CA PHE A 71 -0.88 10.18 -13.68
C PHE A 71 -1.63 11.45 -14.12
N SER A 72 -1.56 11.77 -15.42
CA SER A 72 -2.14 13.00 -15.95
C SER A 72 -3.68 12.96 -15.96
N LEU A 73 -4.26 11.80 -16.26
CA LEU A 73 -5.69 11.57 -16.30
C LEU A 73 -6.27 11.64 -14.88
N TYR A 74 -5.70 10.88 -13.95
CA TYR A 74 -6.10 10.86 -12.55
C TYR A 74 -6.04 12.27 -11.92
N MET A 75 -4.95 13.01 -12.14
CA MET A 75 -4.82 14.39 -11.65
C MET A 75 -5.83 15.39 -12.24
N LYS A 76 -6.40 15.11 -13.42
CA LYS A 76 -7.50 15.90 -14.00
C LYS A 76 -8.83 15.49 -13.40
N LEU A 77 -9.07 14.19 -13.21
CA LEU A 77 -10.29 13.66 -12.60
C LEU A 77 -10.42 14.11 -11.14
N LEU A 78 -9.33 14.14 -10.37
CA LEU A 78 -9.30 14.67 -8.99
C LEU A 78 -9.78 16.13 -8.86
N LYS A 79 -9.84 16.90 -9.95
CA LYS A 79 -10.38 18.27 -9.91
C LYS A 79 -11.90 18.32 -9.77
N LEU A 80 -12.58 17.18 -9.92
CA LEU A 80 -14.03 17.06 -9.82
C LEU A 80 -14.49 16.92 -8.36
N PHE A 81 -13.57 16.56 -7.46
CA PHE A 81 -13.85 16.40 -6.04
C PHE A 81 -14.10 17.76 -5.36
N PRO A 82 -14.87 17.76 -4.25
CA PRO A 82 -14.98 18.93 -3.36
C PRO A 82 -13.63 19.23 -2.67
N SER A 83 -13.55 20.25 -1.81
CA SER A 83 -12.27 20.68 -1.20
C SER A 83 -11.55 19.60 -0.37
N TYR A 84 -12.26 18.56 0.05
CA TYR A 84 -11.79 17.45 0.89
C TYR A 84 -12.30 16.12 0.32
N GLY A 85 -11.69 15.02 0.72
CA GLY A 85 -12.18 13.67 0.48
C GLY A 85 -11.38 12.65 1.27
N THR A 86 -11.91 11.44 1.36
CA THR A 86 -11.26 10.32 2.04
C THR A 86 -10.30 9.65 1.07
N MET A 87 -9.02 9.56 1.42
CA MET A 87 -8.06 8.78 0.64
C MET A 87 -8.31 7.30 0.90
N ILE A 88 -8.28 6.51 -0.16
CA ILE A 88 -8.37 5.05 -0.10
C ILE A 88 -7.04 4.48 -0.58
N ILE A 89 -6.48 3.53 0.17
CA ILE A 89 -5.35 2.71 -0.26
C ILE A 89 -5.83 1.26 -0.21
N GLU A 90 -5.68 0.54 -1.32
CA GLU A 90 -5.83 -0.92 -1.32
C GLU A 90 -4.45 -1.54 -1.47
N ARG A 91 -4.21 -2.67 -0.82
CA ARG A 91 -3.00 -3.46 -1.08
C ARG A 91 -3.30 -4.94 -1.02
N ILE A 92 -2.47 -5.74 -1.68
CA ILE A 92 -2.47 -7.19 -1.46
C ILE A 92 -2.22 -7.46 0.01
N SER A 93 -3.08 -8.28 0.60
CA SER A 93 -3.06 -8.63 2.01
C SER A 93 -2.07 -9.76 2.28
N GLU A 94 -1.34 -9.64 3.39
CA GLU A 94 -0.54 -10.73 3.97
C GLU A 94 -1.35 -11.62 4.92
N ASP A 95 -2.62 -11.24 5.16
CA ASP A 95 -3.58 -12.05 5.89
C ASP A 95 -4.20 -13.10 4.95
N VAL A 96 -3.94 -14.39 5.23
CA VAL A 96 -4.43 -15.52 4.42
C VAL A 96 -5.96 -15.64 4.30
N ASN A 97 -6.74 -14.85 5.06
CA ASN A 97 -8.22 -14.87 5.02
C ASN A 97 -8.81 -13.74 4.17
N ARG A 98 -7.99 -12.83 3.63
CA ARG A 98 -8.45 -11.80 2.72
C ARG A 98 -7.41 -11.54 1.65
N ASP A 99 -7.87 -11.30 0.42
CA ASP A 99 -6.97 -11.04 -0.69
C ASP A 99 -6.38 -9.63 -0.63
N PHE A 100 -7.12 -8.68 -0.04
CA PHE A 100 -6.74 -7.26 0.00
C PHE A 100 -7.01 -6.61 1.37
N ASP A 101 -6.14 -5.66 1.74
CA ASP A 101 -6.37 -4.71 2.82
C ASP A 101 -6.85 -3.39 2.20
N VAL A 102 -7.98 -2.85 2.69
CA VAL A 102 -8.46 -1.52 2.32
C VAL A 102 -8.24 -0.58 3.49
N LEU A 103 -7.58 0.54 3.25
CA LEU A 103 -7.30 1.57 4.24
C LEU A 103 -7.95 2.88 3.84
N MET A 104 -8.64 3.53 4.77
CA MET A 104 -9.25 4.85 4.57
C MET A 104 -8.71 5.87 5.56
N SER A 105 -8.39 7.07 5.09
CA SER A 105 -7.93 8.17 5.95
C SER A 105 -9.04 8.67 6.86
N ASP A 106 -8.76 8.87 8.15
CA ASP A 106 -9.66 9.54 9.08
C ASP A 106 -8.87 10.61 9.88
N PRO A 107 -9.17 11.91 9.72
CA PRO A 107 -10.31 12.51 9.00
C PRO A 107 -10.06 12.68 7.49
N ASP A 108 -11.10 13.16 6.78
CA ASP A 108 -11.01 13.66 5.41
C ASP A 108 -9.80 14.56 5.17
N VAL A 109 -9.16 14.38 4.01
CA VAL A 109 -7.94 15.09 3.66
C VAL A 109 -8.21 16.12 2.56
N SER A 110 -7.62 17.31 2.70
CA SER A 110 -7.80 18.35 1.69
C SER A 110 -7.26 17.89 0.32
N LEU A 111 -7.95 18.24 -0.77
CA LEU A 111 -7.52 17.86 -2.12
C LEU A 111 -6.10 18.33 -2.45
N ASN A 112 -5.64 19.44 -1.87
CA ASN A 112 -4.28 19.90 -2.10
C ASN A 112 -3.25 18.92 -1.50
N GLU A 113 -3.51 18.39 -0.32
CA GLU A 113 -2.65 17.37 0.31
C GLU A 113 -2.75 16.02 -0.43
N ILE A 114 -3.95 15.59 -0.81
CA ILE A 114 -4.14 14.39 -1.64
C ILE A 114 -3.30 14.47 -2.92
N ARG A 115 -3.37 15.60 -3.63
CA ARG A 115 -2.58 15.84 -4.85
C ARG A 115 -1.07 15.84 -4.58
N LYS A 116 -0.62 16.30 -3.39
CA LYS A 116 0.79 16.24 -3.00
C LYS A 116 1.23 14.80 -2.73
N VAL A 117 0.42 14.01 -2.01
CA VAL A 117 0.67 12.58 -1.76
C VAL A 117 0.77 11.82 -3.08
N PHE A 118 -0.21 12.00 -3.96
CA PHE A 118 -0.23 11.37 -5.27
C PHE A 118 1.03 11.71 -6.10
N ARG A 119 1.42 12.99 -6.14
CA ARG A 119 2.63 13.44 -6.85
C ARG A 119 3.92 12.87 -6.25
N ARG A 120 4.00 12.85 -4.92
CA ARG A 120 5.20 12.45 -4.18
C ARG A 120 5.51 10.96 -4.37
N TYR A 121 4.48 10.14 -4.46
CA TYR A 121 4.60 8.68 -4.57
C TYR A 121 3.99 8.17 -5.89
N ASN A 122 4.08 8.95 -6.97
CA ASN A 122 3.41 8.63 -8.23
C ASN A 122 3.76 7.23 -8.76
N GLU A 123 5.02 6.80 -8.59
CA GLU A 123 5.47 5.53 -9.09
C GLU A 123 4.81 4.37 -8.33
N LEU A 124 4.55 4.56 -7.03
CA LEU A 124 3.82 3.57 -6.24
C LEU A 124 2.40 3.39 -6.79
N TRP A 125 1.67 4.49 -6.99
CA TRP A 125 0.26 4.43 -7.40
C TRP A 125 0.06 3.98 -8.85
N VAL A 126 0.99 4.36 -9.75
CA VAL A 126 0.85 4.13 -11.19
C VAL A 126 1.52 2.84 -11.65
N GLU A 127 2.59 2.40 -10.97
CA GLU A 127 3.44 1.32 -11.46
C GLU A 127 3.39 0.06 -10.59
N CYS A 128 3.14 0.16 -9.28
CA CYS A 128 3.27 -0.97 -8.35
C CYS A 128 2.04 -1.88 -8.41
N GLY A 129 2.19 -3.15 -8.79
CA GLY A 129 1.08 -4.10 -8.89
C GLY A 129 0.41 -4.43 -7.55
N PHE A 130 1.03 -4.08 -6.42
CA PHE A 130 0.58 -4.47 -5.09
C PHE A 130 -0.27 -3.42 -4.38
N VAL A 131 -0.41 -2.20 -4.93
CA VAL A 131 -1.04 -1.09 -4.24
C VAL A 131 -1.97 -0.28 -5.15
N GLY A 132 -3.23 -0.16 -4.77
CA GLY A 132 -4.24 0.73 -5.35
C GLY A 132 -4.33 2.05 -4.59
N PHE A 133 -4.84 3.09 -5.25
CA PHE A 133 -5.02 4.40 -4.63
C PHE A 133 -6.23 5.13 -5.19
N GLY A 134 -7.05 5.69 -4.31
CA GLY A 134 -8.21 6.45 -4.71
C GLY A 134 -8.60 7.55 -3.75
N VAL A 135 -9.68 8.21 -4.11
CA VAL A 135 -10.36 9.18 -3.27
C VAL A 135 -11.85 8.93 -3.40
N ILE A 136 -12.56 9.00 -2.28
CA ILE A 136 -14.02 8.96 -2.21
C ILE A 136 -14.55 10.18 -1.45
N ASP A 137 -15.68 10.69 -1.92
CA ASP A 137 -16.54 11.61 -1.18
C ASP A 137 -17.70 10.78 -0.65
N GLU A 138 -17.58 10.36 0.61
CA GLU A 138 -18.53 9.44 1.26
C GLU A 138 -19.96 9.99 1.29
N LEU A 139 -20.14 11.31 1.21
CA LEU A 139 -21.47 11.94 1.18
C LEU A 139 -22.16 11.82 -0.18
N THR A 140 -21.40 11.76 -1.26
CA THR A 140 -21.95 11.71 -2.63
C THR A 140 -21.66 10.41 -3.37
N GLU A 141 -20.96 9.48 -2.70
CA GLU A 141 -20.44 8.23 -3.25
C GLU A 141 -19.64 8.45 -4.54
N PHE A 142 -19.09 9.65 -4.71
CA PHE A 142 -18.24 9.97 -5.84
C PHE A 142 -16.84 9.44 -5.56
N GLU A 143 -16.37 8.52 -6.38
CA GLU A 143 -15.11 7.82 -6.19
C GLU A 143 -14.28 7.88 -7.47
N ILE A 144 -12.97 8.05 -7.33
CA ILE A 144 -11.99 7.73 -8.38
C ILE A 144 -10.91 6.87 -7.76
N PHE A 145 -10.71 5.67 -8.31
CA PHE A 145 -9.77 4.68 -7.79
C PHE A 145 -8.84 4.18 -8.91
N ILE A 146 -7.56 3.98 -8.60
CA ILE A 146 -6.62 3.23 -9.44
C ILE A 146 -6.48 1.86 -8.80
N ASN A 147 -6.95 0.81 -9.47
CA ASN A 147 -6.93 -0.54 -8.94
C ASN A 147 -5.54 -1.21 -9.05
N LEU A 148 -5.43 -2.47 -8.63
CA LEU A 148 -4.17 -3.22 -8.68
C LEU A 148 -3.70 -3.49 -10.11
N ASP A 149 -4.63 -3.59 -11.06
CA ASP A 149 -4.39 -3.72 -12.51
C ASP A 149 -4.01 -2.40 -13.18
N LYS A 150 -4.03 -1.31 -12.41
CA LYS A 150 -3.80 0.09 -12.84
C LYS A 150 -4.80 0.61 -13.84
N GLU A 151 -6.00 0.08 -13.78
CA GLU A 151 -7.17 0.65 -14.43
C GLU A 151 -7.76 1.73 -13.53
N ILE A 152 -8.38 2.73 -14.15
CA ILE A 152 -9.05 3.80 -13.39
C ILE A 152 -10.53 3.49 -13.33
N GLU A 153 -11.03 3.38 -12.11
CA GLU A 153 -12.43 3.18 -11.81
C GLU A 153 -13.04 4.48 -11.30
N ILE A 154 -14.25 4.80 -11.76
CA ILE A 154 -14.99 5.97 -11.29
C ILE A 154 -16.42 5.56 -11.00
N ASN A 155 -16.85 5.72 -9.75
CA ASN A 155 -18.26 5.60 -9.38
C ASN A 155 -18.84 6.99 -9.18
N THR A 156 -19.97 7.28 -9.81
CA THR A 156 -20.55 8.63 -9.74
C THR A 156 -22.04 8.66 -10.03
N SER A 157 -22.75 9.61 -9.42
CA SER A 157 -24.09 9.99 -9.87
C SER A 157 -24.06 10.68 -11.24
N TYR A 158 -25.25 10.80 -11.86
CA TYR A 158 -25.42 11.47 -13.15
C TYR A 158 -24.78 12.87 -13.24
N LYS A 159 -24.67 13.59 -12.11
CA LYS A 159 -24.20 14.97 -12.02
C LYS A 159 -22.81 15.20 -12.62
N ASN A 160 -21.87 14.26 -12.43
CA ASN A 160 -20.48 14.44 -12.87
C ASN A 160 -20.19 13.86 -14.26
N MET A 161 -21.09 13.04 -14.81
CA MET A 161 -20.87 12.33 -16.09
C MET A 161 -20.46 13.27 -17.23
N LYS A 162 -21.11 14.44 -17.37
CA LYS A 162 -20.78 15.40 -18.43
C LYS A 162 -19.34 15.89 -18.33
N GLN A 163 -18.84 16.09 -17.12
CA GLN A 163 -17.48 16.57 -16.88
C GLN A 163 -16.46 15.45 -17.08
N ILE A 164 -16.76 14.24 -16.59
CA ILE A 164 -15.94 13.04 -16.79
C ILE A 164 -15.80 12.74 -18.28
N ASN A 165 -16.92 12.65 -19.02
CA ASN A 165 -16.92 12.41 -20.46
C ASN A 165 -16.13 13.46 -21.24
N ARG A 166 -16.16 14.73 -20.81
CA ARG A 166 -15.31 15.77 -21.41
C ARG A 166 -13.82 15.52 -21.18
N ILE A 167 -13.43 15.08 -19.98
CA ILE A 167 -12.05 14.71 -19.67
C ILE A 167 -11.64 13.51 -20.53
N LEU A 168 -12.43 12.43 -20.54
CA LEU A 168 -12.14 11.21 -21.30
C LEU A 168 -12.03 11.47 -22.81
N ARG A 169 -12.88 12.33 -23.38
CA ARG A 169 -12.75 12.77 -24.79
C ARG A 169 -11.40 13.42 -25.08
N SER A 170 -10.86 14.21 -24.15
CA SER A 170 -9.55 14.86 -24.34
C SER A 170 -8.38 13.85 -24.40
N TYR A 171 -8.59 12.63 -23.90
CA TYR A 171 -7.65 11.51 -23.99
C TYR A 171 -8.02 10.50 -25.09
N LYS A 172 -9.11 10.73 -25.84
CA LYS A 172 -9.68 9.78 -26.81
C LYS A 172 -10.11 8.43 -26.20
N LEU A 173 -10.58 8.44 -24.95
CA LEU A 173 -10.94 7.22 -24.20
C LEU A 173 -12.43 6.85 -24.23
N LEU A 174 -13.30 7.63 -24.89
CA LEU A 174 -14.72 7.27 -25.06
C LEU A 174 -14.93 6.28 -26.21
N ASN A 175 -14.21 5.17 -26.17
CA ASN A 175 -14.36 4.03 -27.06
C ASN A 175 -14.77 2.81 -26.22
N ASP A 176 -15.81 2.10 -26.66
CA ASP A 176 -16.34 0.91 -26.02
C ASP A 176 -15.66 -0.39 -26.48
N ASN A 177 -14.91 -0.35 -27.58
CA ASN A 177 -13.99 -1.42 -27.98
C ASN A 177 -12.69 -1.33 -27.15
N VAL A 178 -12.83 -1.42 -25.83
CA VAL A 178 -11.77 -1.41 -24.81
C VAL A 178 -11.40 -2.84 -24.44
N SER A 179 -10.15 -3.06 -24.07
CA SER A 179 -9.69 -4.32 -23.49
C SER A 179 -8.79 -4.02 -22.29
N PHE A 180 -9.05 -4.72 -21.20
CA PHE A 180 -8.45 -4.49 -19.89
C PHE A 180 -7.30 -5.48 -19.66
N ILE A 181 -6.34 -5.10 -18.82
CA ILE A 181 -5.29 -6.05 -18.40
C ILE A 181 -5.95 -7.16 -17.57
N SER A 182 -6.91 -6.76 -16.73
CA SER A 182 -7.69 -7.65 -15.87
C SER A 182 -8.47 -8.73 -16.62
N ASP A 183 -8.69 -8.57 -17.93
CA ASP A 183 -9.42 -9.55 -18.76
C ASP A 183 -8.59 -10.81 -19.04
N TYR A 184 -7.30 -10.81 -18.69
CA TYR A 184 -6.34 -11.86 -19.00
C TYR A 184 -5.55 -12.29 -17.77
N GLU A 185 -4.91 -13.46 -17.86
CA GLU A 185 -3.95 -13.90 -16.84
C GLU A 185 -2.73 -12.99 -16.80
N HIS A 186 -2.35 -12.58 -15.59
CA HIS A 186 -1.19 -11.73 -15.32
C HIS A 186 -0.77 -11.87 -13.85
N MET A 187 0.47 -11.45 -13.55
CA MET A 187 1.05 -11.49 -12.22
C MET A 187 1.31 -10.08 -11.71
N HIS A 188 1.11 -9.87 -10.41
CA HIS A 188 1.45 -8.63 -9.73
C HIS A 188 2.82 -8.74 -9.06
N TYR A 189 3.56 -7.64 -9.05
CA TYR A 189 4.80 -7.48 -8.31
C TYR A 189 4.87 -6.10 -7.67
N SER A 190 5.46 -6.06 -6.47
CA SER A 190 5.84 -4.81 -5.84
C SER A 190 7.03 -4.16 -6.57
N LEU A 191 7.20 -2.85 -6.44
CA LEU A 191 8.38 -2.18 -6.99
C LEU A 191 9.68 -2.63 -6.31
N SER A 192 9.65 -2.96 -5.02
CA SER A 192 10.82 -3.51 -4.33
C SER A 192 11.22 -4.88 -4.89
N SER A 193 10.25 -5.75 -5.21
CA SER A 193 10.53 -7.05 -5.85
C SER A 193 11.22 -6.91 -7.21
N ILE A 194 10.78 -5.95 -8.04
CA ILE A 194 11.41 -5.71 -9.34
C ILE A 194 12.83 -5.18 -9.17
N VAL A 195 13.05 -4.33 -8.17
CA VAL A 195 14.37 -3.75 -7.87
C VAL A 195 15.34 -4.83 -7.36
N ALA A 196 14.84 -5.80 -6.59
CA ALA A 196 15.61 -6.94 -6.12
C ALA A 196 16.09 -7.82 -7.29
N ASP A 197 15.21 -8.11 -8.25
CA ASP A 197 15.55 -8.91 -9.45
C ASP A 197 16.63 -8.24 -10.32
N GLU A 198 16.68 -6.91 -10.34
CA GLU A 198 17.74 -6.14 -11.03
C GLU A 198 19.11 -6.23 -10.34
N GLY A 199 19.26 -7.01 -9.26
CA GLY A 199 20.50 -7.16 -8.51
C GLY A 199 20.93 -5.89 -7.77
N CYS A 200 19.95 -5.03 -7.41
CA CYS A 200 20.21 -3.85 -6.60
C CYS A 200 20.50 -4.25 -5.14
N SER A 201 21.10 -3.36 -4.35
CA SER A 201 21.35 -3.66 -2.93
C SER A 201 20.06 -3.61 -2.12
N GLU A 202 19.99 -4.32 -0.98
CA GLU A 202 18.87 -4.24 -0.01
C GLU A 202 18.48 -2.79 0.35
N ALA A 203 19.47 -1.89 0.42
CA ALA A 203 19.25 -0.47 0.69
C ALA A 203 18.48 0.27 -0.43
N ASP A 204 18.45 -0.27 -1.64
CA ASP A 204 17.68 0.25 -2.78
C ASP A 204 16.27 -0.30 -2.79
N GLU A 205 16.08 -1.58 -2.48
CA GLU A 205 14.75 -2.19 -2.30
C GLU A 205 13.94 -1.42 -1.26
N TYR A 206 14.58 -1.08 -0.14
CA TYR A 206 14.01 -0.29 0.94
C TYR A 206 13.49 1.09 0.50
N VAL A 207 14.01 1.66 -0.60
CA VAL A 207 13.52 2.95 -1.12
C VAL A 207 12.17 2.80 -1.84
N PHE A 208 11.84 1.58 -2.27
CA PHE A 208 10.61 1.24 -2.97
C PHE A 208 9.66 0.39 -2.14
N ASP A 209 10.02 0.11 -0.89
CA ASP A 209 9.16 -0.58 0.04
C ASP A 209 7.87 0.22 0.29
N TYR A 210 6.75 -0.38 -0.11
CA TYR A 210 5.45 0.24 -0.01
C TYR A 210 4.90 0.20 1.43
N TYR A 211 5.34 -0.75 2.27
CA TYR A 211 4.93 -0.79 3.69
C TYR A 211 5.39 0.46 4.42
N ASP A 212 6.65 0.84 4.26
CA ASP A 212 7.19 2.05 4.86
C ASP A 212 6.44 3.32 4.43
N ILE A 213 6.05 3.39 3.15
CA ILE A 213 5.26 4.51 2.62
C ILE A 213 3.86 4.50 3.22
N ILE A 214 3.16 3.37 3.20
CA ILE A 214 1.80 3.23 3.75
C ILE A 214 1.79 3.50 5.25
N ASN A 215 2.74 2.97 6.02
CA ASN A 215 2.87 3.22 7.47
C ASN A 215 3.12 4.69 7.77
N ASN A 216 3.92 5.39 6.94
CA ASN A 216 4.09 6.83 7.06
C ASN A 216 2.76 7.58 6.81
N LEU A 217 2.00 7.15 5.81
CA LEU A 217 0.69 7.72 5.50
C LEU A 217 -0.33 7.42 6.61
N LYS A 218 -0.38 6.19 7.16
CA LYS A 218 -1.16 5.81 8.34
C LYS A 218 -0.89 6.77 9.49
N SER A 219 0.38 6.96 9.85
CA SER A 219 0.76 7.88 10.94
C SER A 219 0.42 9.34 10.65
N THR A 220 0.48 9.79 9.39
CA THR A 220 0.28 11.19 9.01
C THR A 220 -1.19 11.57 8.86
N TYR A 221 -2.00 10.66 8.32
CA TYR A 221 -3.39 10.92 7.90
C TYR A 221 -4.41 10.02 8.60
N GLY A 222 -3.99 9.26 9.62
CA GLY A 222 -4.89 8.44 10.43
C GLY A 222 -5.57 7.32 9.65
N PHE A 223 -4.89 6.69 8.69
CA PHE A 223 -5.51 5.60 7.95
C PHE A 223 -5.87 4.43 8.87
N THR A 224 -7.11 3.98 8.76
CA THR A 224 -7.63 2.79 9.44
C THR A 224 -7.95 1.71 8.41
N THR A 225 -7.71 0.45 8.79
CA THR A 225 -8.08 -0.70 7.96
C THR A 225 -9.58 -0.92 8.07
N ILE A 226 -10.27 -1.03 6.93
CA ILE A 226 -11.69 -1.37 6.87
C ILE A 226 -11.80 -2.82 6.45
N ASN A 227 -12.48 -3.60 7.28
CA ASN A 227 -12.75 -5.00 6.99
C ASN A 227 -14.04 -5.11 6.18
N LEU A 228 -13.93 -5.14 4.85
CA LEU A 228 -15.09 -5.32 3.96
C LEU A 228 -15.72 -6.73 4.07
N ASN A 229 -15.04 -7.68 4.72
CA ASN A 229 -15.48 -9.06 4.87
C ASN A 229 -16.45 -9.31 6.04
N ASP A 230 -16.97 -8.28 6.72
CA ASP A 230 -17.96 -8.44 7.79
C ASP A 230 -19.31 -9.04 7.33
N VAL A 231 -19.48 -9.33 6.03
CA VAL A 231 -20.72 -9.88 5.48
C VAL A 231 -20.71 -11.40 5.29
N ASN A 232 -19.57 -12.11 5.23
CA ASN A 232 -19.59 -13.57 5.00
C ASN A 232 -18.44 -14.33 5.69
N ASN A 233 -18.78 -15.09 6.74
CA ASN A 233 -18.09 -16.31 7.22
C ASN A 233 -16.55 -16.34 7.10
N ILE A 234 -15.85 -15.36 7.67
CA ILE A 234 -14.41 -15.56 7.93
C ILE A 234 -14.32 -16.65 9.01
N ILE A 235 -13.87 -17.85 8.61
CA ILE A 235 -13.44 -18.86 9.58
C ILE A 235 -12.23 -18.27 10.29
N LYS A 236 -12.44 -17.80 11.52
CA LYS A 236 -11.38 -17.28 12.40
C LYS A 236 -10.56 -18.44 12.93
N THR A 237 -9.76 -19.07 12.08
CA THR A 237 -8.68 -19.94 12.54
C THR A 237 -7.63 -19.05 13.23
N PRO A 238 -7.20 -19.38 14.46
CA PRO A 238 -6.09 -18.68 15.10
C PRO A 238 -4.88 -18.72 14.18
N LYS A 239 -4.25 -17.57 13.97
CA LYS A 239 -3.11 -17.49 13.07
C LYS A 239 -1.84 -17.25 13.84
N TRP A 240 -0.81 -17.89 13.36
CA TRP A 240 0.56 -17.68 13.78
C TRP A 240 1.17 -16.65 12.86
N TRP A 241 1.63 -15.55 13.44
CA TRP A 241 2.26 -14.44 12.74
C TRP A 241 3.72 -14.39 13.12
N ASN A 242 4.56 -14.20 12.12
CA ASN A 242 5.91 -13.68 12.30
C ASN A 242 5.83 -12.18 12.01
N VAL A 243 6.23 -11.34 12.97
CA VAL A 243 6.07 -9.89 12.91
C VAL A 243 7.38 -9.22 13.24
N THR A 244 8.03 -8.63 12.25
CA THR A 244 9.26 -7.88 12.45
C THR A 244 8.92 -6.42 12.72
N VAL A 245 9.33 -5.92 13.89
CA VAL A 245 9.11 -4.55 14.33
C VAL A 245 10.43 -3.82 14.44
N LYS A 246 10.44 -2.58 13.93
CA LYS A 246 11.57 -1.68 14.06
C LYS A 246 11.24 -0.51 14.97
N GLY A 247 11.95 -0.43 16.10
CA GLY A 247 11.87 0.68 17.03
C GLY A 247 12.87 1.79 16.67
N LEU A 248 12.39 3.02 16.52
CA LEU A 248 13.18 4.22 16.27
C LEU A 248 13.32 5.03 17.56
N GLY A 249 14.40 4.81 18.32
CA GLY A 249 14.52 5.41 19.65
C GLY A 249 14.59 6.94 19.67
N LYS A 250 13.66 7.58 20.40
CA LYS A 250 13.89 8.88 21.07
C LYS A 250 14.29 8.73 22.54
N CYS A 251 13.68 7.80 23.28
CA CYS A 251 13.83 7.74 24.74
C CYS A 251 15.06 6.96 25.26
N GLN A 252 15.73 6.13 24.45
CA GLN A 252 16.90 5.35 24.90
C GLN A 252 18.17 5.45 24.03
N LYS A 253 18.21 6.29 22.99
CA LYS A 253 19.31 6.29 21.97
C LYS A 253 19.58 4.91 21.35
N ARG A 254 18.57 4.04 21.33
CA ARG A 254 18.65 2.67 20.83
C ARG A 254 17.65 2.52 19.69
N THR A 255 18.15 2.17 18.52
CA THR A 255 17.33 1.62 17.43
C THR A 255 17.41 0.12 17.52
N PHE A 256 16.27 -0.56 17.39
CA PHE A 256 16.24 -2.02 17.40
C PHE A 256 15.37 -2.57 16.27
N ILE A 257 15.68 -3.79 15.89
CA ILE A 257 14.83 -4.67 15.09
C ILE A 257 14.61 -5.90 15.95
N SER A 258 13.35 -6.28 16.12
CA SER A 258 12.93 -7.48 16.85
C SER A 258 11.86 -8.17 16.02
N THR A 259 11.92 -9.48 15.96
CA THR A 259 10.87 -10.30 15.36
C THR A 259 10.06 -10.94 16.46
N TYR A 260 8.73 -10.80 16.39
CA TYR A 260 7.77 -11.32 17.35
C TYR A 260 6.97 -12.45 16.70
N TYR A 261 6.73 -13.50 17.47
CA TYR A 261 5.86 -14.59 17.08
C TYR A 261 4.55 -14.44 17.83
N ILE A 262 3.47 -14.21 17.10
CA ILE A 262 2.20 -13.75 17.66
C ILE A 262 1.10 -14.72 17.25
N VAL A 263 0.20 -15.05 18.18
CA VAL A 263 -1.06 -15.71 17.87
C VAL A 263 -2.17 -14.67 17.93
N ALA A 264 -2.79 -14.39 16.78
CA ALA A 264 -3.90 -13.46 16.64
C ALA A 264 -4.80 -13.90 15.48
N ASN A 265 -6.08 -13.56 15.50
CA ASN A 265 -7.01 -13.97 14.45
C ASN A 265 -6.99 -13.02 13.25
N THR A 266 -6.61 -11.74 13.47
CA THR A 266 -6.58 -10.71 12.43
C THR A 266 -5.29 -9.87 12.52
N ILE A 267 -5.00 -9.12 11.45
CA ILE A 267 -3.91 -8.13 11.43
C ILE A 267 -4.12 -7.08 12.53
N GLU A 268 -5.34 -6.60 12.75
CA GLU A 268 -5.63 -5.55 13.71
C GLU A 268 -5.40 -6.01 15.16
N GLU A 269 -5.76 -7.26 15.47
CA GLU A 269 -5.42 -7.89 16.75
C GLU A 269 -3.89 -8.04 16.92
N MET A 270 -3.18 -8.42 15.85
CA MET A 270 -1.72 -8.51 15.83
C MET A 270 -1.06 -7.13 16.03
N GLU A 271 -1.49 -6.11 15.29
CA GLU A 271 -1.02 -4.72 15.42
C GLU A 271 -1.26 -4.21 16.84
N THR A 272 -2.43 -4.50 17.44
CA THR A 272 -2.76 -4.14 18.82
C THR A 272 -1.78 -4.76 19.83
N LEU A 273 -1.45 -6.05 19.68
CA LEU A 273 -0.49 -6.73 20.55
C LEU A 273 0.92 -6.12 20.44
N ILE A 274 1.33 -5.71 19.24
CA ILE A 274 2.58 -4.96 19.06
C ILE A 274 2.50 -3.59 19.73
N ASP A 275 1.40 -2.87 19.56
CA ASP A 275 1.22 -1.54 20.16
C ASP A 275 1.30 -1.58 21.68
N GLU A 276 0.66 -2.57 22.31
CA GLU A 276 0.76 -2.84 23.74
C GLU A 276 2.20 -3.17 24.15
N LYS A 277 2.88 -4.05 23.40
CA LYS A 277 4.28 -4.41 23.67
C LYS A 277 5.22 -3.21 23.58
N MET A 278 5.02 -2.33 22.61
CA MET A 278 5.84 -1.13 22.43
C MET A 278 5.60 -0.11 23.53
N LYS A 279 4.34 0.04 23.99
CA LYS A 279 4.01 0.84 25.18
C LYS A 279 4.70 0.30 26.44
N ASP A 280 4.66 -1.02 26.66
CA ASP A 280 5.35 -1.66 27.80
C ASP A 280 6.86 -1.45 27.76
N MET A 281 7.44 -1.44 26.56
CA MET A 281 8.87 -1.15 26.36
C MET A 281 9.21 0.34 26.40
N ASN A 282 8.23 1.23 26.58
CA ASN A 282 8.37 2.69 26.54
C ASN A 282 8.98 3.19 25.21
N VAL A 283 8.45 2.66 24.09
CA VAL A 283 8.86 2.97 22.72
C VAL A 283 7.76 3.79 22.04
N ASP A 284 7.95 5.10 21.98
CA ASP A 284 6.95 6.03 21.38
C ASP A 284 6.97 6.04 19.85
N TYR A 285 8.04 5.53 19.23
CA TYR A 285 8.24 5.56 17.78
C TYR A 285 8.72 4.20 17.30
N TYR A 286 7.83 3.46 16.68
CA TYR A 286 8.10 2.22 16.00
C TYR A 286 7.22 2.13 14.76
N TYR A 287 7.50 1.13 13.94
CA TYR A 287 6.58 0.67 12.92
C TYR A 287 6.80 -0.83 12.71
N ILE A 288 5.74 -1.53 12.31
CA ILE A 288 5.84 -2.92 11.87
C ILE A 288 6.48 -2.89 10.48
N TYR A 289 7.66 -3.49 10.39
CA TYR A 289 8.47 -3.52 9.17
C TYR A 289 7.96 -4.57 8.19
N ASP A 290 7.63 -5.75 8.71
CA ASP A 290 7.23 -6.91 7.91
C ASP A 290 6.37 -7.82 8.80
N PHE A 291 5.36 -8.47 8.22
CA PHE A 291 4.65 -9.54 8.90
C PHE A 291 4.05 -10.54 7.92
N TYR A 292 4.00 -11.81 8.30
CA TYR A 292 3.39 -12.85 7.48
C TYR A 292 2.84 -13.97 8.35
N ASN A 293 1.87 -14.71 7.80
CA ASN A 293 1.39 -15.93 8.43
C ASN A 293 2.44 -17.05 8.29
N VAL A 294 2.67 -17.76 9.38
CA VAL A 294 3.62 -18.88 9.48
C VAL A 294 2.87 -20.18 9.70
N ASP A 295 3.35 -21.26 9.10
CA ASP A 295 2.95 -22.59 9.55
C ASP A 295 3.53 -22.83 10.96
N PRO A 296 2.70 -23.14 11.98
CA PRO A 296 3.20 -23.42 13.33
C PRO A 296 4.12 -24.63 13.39
N ASN A 297 4.08 -25.53 12.41
CA ASN A 297 4.98 -26.67 12.31
C ASN A 297 6.40 -26.27 11.88
N ASP A 298 6.55 -25.14 11.19
CA ASP A 298 7.84 -24.60 10.76
C ASP A 298 8.48 -23.71 11.83
N TYR A 299 7.86 -23.61 13.02
CA TYR A 299 8.38 -22.83 14.14
C TYR A 299 9.60 -23.50 14.80
N ASN A 300 10.78 -22.91 14.63
CA ASN A 300 12.01 -23.35 15.30
C ASN A 300 12.27 -22.60 16.63
N TYR A 301 11.89 -23.24 17.74
CA TYR A 301 12.04 -22.73 19.10
C TYR A 301 13.50 -22.46 19.53
N GLU A 302 14.49 -23.05 18.86
CA GLU A 302 15.91 -22.86 19.21
C GLU A 302 16.45 -21.48 18.81
N SER A 303 15.76 -20.79 17.90
CA SER A 303 16.18 -19.49 17.34
C SER A 303 15.47 -18.27 17.97
N VAL A 304 14.61 -18.50 18.96
CA VAL A 304 13.68 -17.50 19.50
C VAL A 304 13.67 -17.54 21.02
N ASN A 305 13.72 -16.39 21.68
CA ASN A 305 13.50 -16.30 23.12
C ASN A 305 11.99 -16.48 23.39
N VAL A 306 11.60 -17.70 23.78
CA VAL A 306 10.22 -18.06 24.07
C VAL A 306 9.81 -17.46 25.43
N THR A 307 8.72 -16.70 25.47
CA THR A 307 8.22 -16.08 26.71
C THR A 307 7.60 -17.10 27.66
N ASN A 308 7.14 -18.26 27.15
CA ASN A 308 6.56 -19.34 27.94
C ASN A 308 7.09 -20.72 27.51
N ILE A 309 8.09 -21.21 28.23
CA ILE A 309 8.82 -22.46 27.96
C ILE A 309 7.91 -23.71 28.10
N GLN A 310 6.73 -23.59 28.73
CA GLN A 310 5.81 -24.72 28.92
C GLN A 310 4.94 -25.03 27.69
N ASN A 311 4.89 -24.14 26.69
CA ASN A 311 4.17 -24.35 25.44
C ASN A 311 5.16 -24.57 24.28
N VAL A 312 5.77 -25.75 24.29
CA VAL A 312 6.75 -26.17 23.26
C VAL A 312 6.10 -26.35 21.87
N SER A 313 4.76 -26.40 21.80
CA SER A 313 4.00 -26.47 20.55
C SER A 313 3.30 -25.13 20.29
N PHE A 314 3.80 -24.40 19.30
CA PHE A 314 3.20 -23.15 18.84
C PHE A 314 1.78 -23.38 18.28
N GLU A 315 1.51 -24.57 17.72
CA GLU A 315 0.20 -25.02 17.22
C GLU A 315 -0.95 -24.94 18.25
N LYS A 316 -0.65 -24.95 19.55
CA LYS A 316 -1.67 -24.84 20.63
C LYS A 316 -1.55 -23.56 21.45
N ALA A 317 -0.74 -22.62 20.99
CA ALA A 317 -0.51 -21.36 21.67
C ALA A 317 -1.80 -20.51 21.70
N PRO A 318 -2.30 -20.07 22.87
CA PRO A 318 -3.43 -19.13 22.92
C PRO A 318 -3.06 -17.75 22.37
N PHE A 319 -4.06 -16.90 22.15
CA PHE A 319 -3.88 -15.51 21.72
C PHE A 319 -2.78 -14.76 22.51
N GLY A 320 -1.86 -14.08 21.82
CA GLY A 320 -0.79 -13.27 22.43
C GLY A 320 0.59 -13.41 21.78
N ILE A 321 1.61 -12.77 22.36
CA ILE A 321 3.02 -12.85 21.92
C ILE A 321 3.73 -14.02 22.61
N TRP A 322 4.28 -14.95 21.83
CA TRP A 322 4.89 -16.22 22.31
C TRP A 322 6.40 -16.28 22.20
N GLY A 323 6.95 -15.54 21.26
CA GLY A 323 8.36 -15.58 20.97
C GLY A 323 8.86 -14.22 20.55
N GLN A 324 10.13 -13.97 20.85
CA GLN A 324 10.85 -12.81 20.37
C GLN A 324 12.25 -13.24 19.93
N SER A 325 12.65 -12.92 18.70
CA SER A 325 14.04 -13.08 18.28
C SER A 325 14.95 -12.12 19.06
N ASP A 326 16.26 -12.35 19.01
CA ASP A 326 17.21 -11.43 19.65
C ASP A 326 17.03 -9.98 19.17
N VAL A 327 17.04 -9.06 20.14
CA VAL A 327 16.92 -7.63 19.90
C VAL A 327 18.26 -7.11 19.38
N PHE A 328 18.35 -6.76 18.10
CA PHE A 328 19.54 -6.11 17.56
C PHE A 328 19.58 -4.64 17.95
N ILE A 329 20.10 -4.36 19.15
CA ILE A 329 20.27 -3.00 19.66
C ILE A 329 21.53 -2.39 19.03
N CYS A 330 21.35 -1.62 17.96
CA CYS A 330 22.40 -0.71 17.52
C CYS A 330 22.45 0.48 18.48
N LYS A 331 23.57 0.64 19.22
CA LYS A 331 23.89 1.93 19.86
C LYS A 331 24.03 2.94 18.72
N ALA A 332 23.00 3.75 18.50
CA ALA A 332 23.02 4.71 17.43
C ALA A 332 24.15 5.72 17.69
N LYS A 333 25.23 5.66 16.92
CA LYS A 333 25.98 6.88 16.60
C LYS A 333 25.05 7.74 15.75
N ASN A 334 24.21 8.52 16.45
CA ASN A 334 23.43 9.61 15.93
C ASN A 334 22.76 9.36 14.56
N ILE A 335 21.75 8.50 14.49
CA ILE A 335 20.79 8.48 13.37
C ILE A 335 19.77 9.62 13.51
N ALA A 336 19.63 10.20 14.71
CA ALA A 336 18.79 11.38 14.97
C ALA A 336 19.18 12.61 14.12
N SER A 337 20.43 12.70 13.64
CA SER A 337 20.83 13.74 12.68
C SER A 337 20.32 13.51 11.24
N TYR A 338 19.66 12.39 10.94
CA TYR A 338 19.15 12.09 9.59
C TYR A 338 17.65 12.37 9.38
N TYR A 339 16.86 12.40 10.45
CA TYR A 339 15.40 12.64 10.35
C TYR A 339 14.91 13.85 11.15
N ILE A 340 15.73 14.43 12.05
CA ILE A 340 15.39 15.65 12.82
C ILE A 340 16.15 16.84 12.23
N ASN A 341 15.96 17.11 10.94
CA ASN A 341 16.31 18.42 10.38
C ASN A 341 15.25 18.87 9.38
N LYS A 342 14.04 19.06 9.90
CA LYS A 342 13.15 20.13 9.45
C LYS A 342 12.90 21.03 10.63
N ASN A 343 13.55 22.19 10.60
CA ASN A 343 13.26 23.34 11.44
C ASN A 343 11.74 23.59 11.46
N TYR A 344 11.11 23.31 12.60
CA TYR A 344 9.96 24.08 13.08
C TYR A 344 10.43 24.94 14.25
N ALA A 345 11.30 25.90 13.94
CA ALA A 345 11.35 27.12 14.73
C ALA A 345 10.10 27.92 14.35
N ARG A 346 9.06 27.82 15.17
CA ARG A 346 8.01 28.85 15.21
C ARG A 346 8.65 30.13 15.75
N THR A 347 8.89 31.06 14.85
CA THR A 347 8.96 32.50 15.13
C THR A 347 7.87 33.15 14.29
N TYR A 348 6.62 33.11 14.76
CA TYR A 348 5.94 34.12 15.56
C TYR A 348 4.54 33.60 15.90
#